data_AF-A0AAV2THX7-F1
#
_entry.id   AF-A0AAV2THX7-F1
#
_cell.length_a   1.000
_cell.length_b   1.000
_cell.length_c   1.000
_cell.angle_alpha   90.00
_cell.angle_beta   90.00
_cell.angle_gamma   90.00
#
_symmetry.space_group_name_H-M   'P 1'
#
loop_
_entity.id
_entity.type
_entity.pdbx_description
1 polymer ?
#
loop_
_entity_poly.entity_id
_entity_poly.type
_entity_poly.pdbx_seq_one_letter_code
_entity_poly.pdbx_strand_id
1 'polypeptide(L)'
;MYTYVYNPEKDESRKPPIKKVTQPTVLSTLAVEDVLDHCQPTSRASDPQNEEADPELDVLDPASDGFFRALQETCAEDVTFKDQFSKEKEEVVDEEAPKDIDTFLPGWNAWTGPGLEAKDEERRKRRIIPAPKVKREDSEKSHVIIKRRVNNDFKQHLVKSIPFPYNTPEQFEAFIAQPISREWVTEEMHKEFTRPKVTVQAGRIIKPIAQSAAILRDKDVERLAKKKKDV
;
A
#
# COMPACT_ATOMS: atom_id res chain seq x y z
N MET A 1 2.02 22.12 57.18
CA MET A 1 2.04 21.00 56.21
C MET A 1 0.99 21.30 55.16
N TYR A 2 1.39 21.66 53.93
CA TYR A 2 0.44 21.88 52.83
C TYR A 2 0.25 20.57 52.07
N THR A 3 -0.98 20.06 52.00
CA THR A 3 -1.35 18.90 51.20
C THR A 3 -1.73 19.34 49.79
N TYR A 4 -1.04 18.80 48.78
CA TYR A 4 -1.44 18.95 47.37
C TYR A 4 -2.55 17.96 47.07
N VAL A 5 -3.72 18.46 46.67
CA VAL A 5 -4.80 17.66 46.10
C VAL A 5 -4.57 17.58 44.59
N TYR A 6 -4.26 16.37 44.11
CA TYR A 6 -4.04 16.09 42.69
C TYR A 6 -5.40 16.05 41.97
N ASN A 7 -5.56 16.89 40.94
CA ASN A 7 -6.78 17.00 40.15
C ASN A 7 -6.55 16.44 38.73
N PRO A 8 -7.07 15.25 38.40
CA PRO A 8 -6.70 14.51 37.18
C PRO A 8 -7.31 15.07 35.88
N GLU A 9 -8.28 16.00 35.95
CA GLU A 9 -9.04 16.43 34.76
C GLU A 9 -8.34 17.51 33.91
N LYS A 10 -7.30 18.16 34.43
CA LYS A 10 -6.63 19.27 33.69
C LYS A 10 -5.51 18.83 32.74
N ASP A 11 -5.03 17.60 32.82
CA ASP A 11 -3.89 17.13 32.02
C ASP A 11 -4.25 16.41 30.71
N GLU A 12 -5.53 16.10 30.45
CA GLU A 12 -5.93 15.45 29.19
C GLU A 12 -6.00 16.40 27.97
N SER A 13 -5.97 17.71 28.18
CA SER A 13 -6.09 18.72 27.12
C SER A 13 -4.77 19.04 26.38
N ARG A 14 -3.66 18.40 26.75
CA ARG A 14 -2.31 18.70 26.22
C ARG A 14 -1.64 17.54 25.48
N LYS A 15 -2.41 16.61 24.91
CA LYS A 15 -1.84 15.59 24.02
C LYS A 15 -1.75 16.16 22.59
N PRO A 16 -0.55 16.32 22.00
CA PRO A 16 -0.45 16.75 20.61
C PRO A 16 -1.11 15.71 19.69
N PRO A 17 -1.62 16.11 18.51
CA PRO A 17 -2.24 15.17 17.58
C PRO A 17 -1.23 14.10 17.18
N ILE A 18 -1.57 12.84 17.47
CA ILE A 18 -0.78 11.68 17.06
C ILE A 18 -0.85 11.63 15.53
N LYS A 19 0.23 12.04 14.87
CA LYS A 19 0.40 11.84 13.44
C LYS A 19 0.44 10.34 13.19
N LYS A 20 -0.57 9.79 12.53
CA LYS A 20 -0.51 8.41 12.01
C LYS A 20 0.65 8.37 11.03
N VAL A 21 1.77 7.76 11.43
CA VAL A 21 2.86 7.43 10.52
C VAL A 21 2.40 6.22 9.75
N THR A 22 1.96 6.44 8.51
CA THR A 22 1.77 5.37 7.55
C THR A 22 3.16 4.84 7.18
N GLN A 23 3.59 3.80 7.87
CA GLN A 23 4.75 3.02 7.47
C GLN A 23 4.40 2.36 6.12
N PRO A 24 5.26 2.42 5.08
CA PRO A 24 5.06 1.63 3.87
C PRO A 24 5.20 0.15 4.24
N THR A 25 4.11 -0.61 4.13
CA THR A 25 4.09 -2.04 4.42
C THR A 25 4.84 -2.80 3.34
N VAL A 26 5.88 -3.52 3.76
CA VAL A 26 6.85 -4.21 2.93
C VAL A 26 6.31 -5.58 2.51
N LEU A 27 5.71 -5.71 1.33
CA LEU A 27 5.45 -7.03 0.72
C LEU A 27 5.43 -6.94 -0.81
N SER A 28 6.61 -7.13 -1.43
CA SER A 28 6.78 -7.64 -2.80
C SER A 28 8.27 -7.86 -3.10
N THR A 29 8.92 -8.80 -2.43
CA THR A 29 10.31 -9.22 -2.79
C THR A 29 10.34 -10.24 -3.91
N LEU A 30 9.23 -10.91 -4.24
CA LEU A 30 9.22 -11.92 -5.31
C LEU A 30 8.94 -11.35 -6.71
N ALA A 31 8.37 -10.14 -6.82
CA ALA A 31 8.15 -9.50 -8.12
C ALA A 31 9.27 -8.52 -8.53
N VAL A 32 10.26 -8.28 -7.66
CA VAL A 32 11.46 -7.48 -8.00
C VAL A 32 12.53 -8.32 -8.69
N GLU A 33 12.56 -9.64 -8.47
CA GLU A 33 13.54 -10.54 -9.10
C GLU A 33 13.27 -10.67 -10.62
N ASP A 34 12.01 -10.79 -11.04
CA ASP A 34 11.64 -10.90 -12.46
C ASP A 34 11.88 -9.61 -13.29
N VAL A 35 11.89 -8.46 -12.63
CA VAL A 35 12.15 -7.15 -13.27
C VAL A 35 13.65 -6.88 -13.38
N LEU A 36 14.47 -7.45 -12.49
CA LEU A 36 15.93 -7.31 -12.52
C LEU A 36 16.58 -8.08 -13.68
N ASP A 37 16.00 -9.20 -14.10
CA ASP A 37 16.56 -10.05 -15.16
C ASP A 37 16.47 -9.44 -16.57
N HIS A 38 15.64 -8.41 -16.77
CA HIS A 38 15.47 -7.74 -18.06
C HIS A 38 16.48 -6.61 -18.33
N CYS A 39 17.29 -6.23 -17.34
CA CYS A 39 18.36 -5.25 -17.49
C CYS A 39 19.73 -5.95 -17.54
N GLN A 40 19.99 -6.68 -18.62
CA GLN A 40 21.35 -7.12 -18.93
C GLN A 40 22.09 -5.95 -19.60
N PRO A 41 23.19 -5.43 -19.03
CA PRO A 41 24.02 -4.46 -19.73
C PRO A 41 24.65 -5.16 -20.93
N THR A 42 24.33 -4.69 -22.13
CA THR A 42 25.02 -5.10 -23.36
C THR A 42 26.48 -4.73 -23.22
N SER A 43 27.35 -5.72 -22.97
CA SER A 43 28.79 -5.54 -22.95
C SER A 43 29.26 -5.18 -24.36
N ARG A 44 29.75 -3.94 -24.52
CA ARG A 44 30.48 -3.51 -25.70
C ARG A 44 31.97 -3.65 -25.39
N ALA A 45 32.66 -4.35 -26.29
CA ALA A 45 34.05 -4.77 -26.18
C ALA A 45 35.04 -3.62 -25.94
N SER A 46 36.10 -3.97 -25.21
CA SER A 46 37.26 -3.21 -24.73
C SER A 46 38.21 -2.69 -25.81
N ASP A 47 38.99 -1.66 -25.46
CA ASP A 47 40.45 -1.62 -25.73
C ASP A 47 41.21 -1.04 -24.50
N PRO A 48 42.43 -1.50 -24.17
CA PRO A 48 43.09 -1.24 -22.90
C PRO A 48 44.22 -0.21 -22.99
N GLN A 49 44.46 0.54 -21.90
CA GLN A 49 45.77 0.83 -21.26
C GLN A 49 45.73 2.16 -20.47
N ASN A 50 45.65 2.07 -19.13
CA ASN A 50 46.65 2.67 -18.23
C ASN A 50 46.37 2.26 -16.78
N GLU A 51 47.42 1.85 -16.07
CA GLU A 51 47.40 1.56 -14.64
C GLU A 51 47.77 2.84 -13.87
N GLU A 52 46.79 3.54 -13.32
CA GLU A 52 46.96 4.37 -12.12
C GLU A 52 45.75 4.10 -11.21
N ALA A 53 45.92 4.26 -9.90
CA ALA A 53 44.89 3.91 -8.92
C ALA A 53 43.67 4.86 -9.07
N ASP A 54 42.68 4.42 -9.84
CA ASP A 54 41.55 5.25 -10.27
C ASP A 54 40.46 5.36 -9.20
N PRO A 55 40.16 6.57 -8.67
CA PRO A 55 38.96 6.80 -7.84
C PRO A 55 37.65 6.60 -8.61
N GLU A 56 37.70 6.27 -9.91
CA GLU A 56 36.56 5.95 -10.77
C GLU A 56 35.95 4.57 -10.48
N LEU A 57 36.69 3.63 -9.90
CA LEU A 57 36.16 2.27 -9.64
C LEU A 57 35.04 2.25 -8.59
N ASP A 58 35.08 3.18 -7.62
CA ASP A 58 34.05 3.30 -6.59
C ASP A 58 32.75 3.94 -7.12
N VAL A 59 32.73 4.48 -8.34
CA VAL A 59 31.53 5.12 -8.92
C VAL A 59 30.59 4.10 -9.56
N LEU A 60 31.07 2.89 -9.89
CA LEU A 60 30.33 1.89 -10.67
C LEU A 60 29.70 0.78 -9.82
N ASP A 61 30.08 0.64 -8.54
CA ASP A 61 29.49 -0.34 -7.63
C ASP A 61 28.19 0.22 -7.01
N PRO A 62 27.00 -0.33 -7.30
CA PRO A 62 25.73 0.18 -6.77
C PRO A 62 25.58 0.04 -5.25
N ALA A 63 26.47 -0.70 -4.58
CA ALA A 63 26.52 -0.79 -3.12
C ALA A 63 27.50 0.18 -2.45
N SER A 64 28.30 0.92 -3.22
CA SER A 64 29.30 1.84 -2.69
C SER A 64 28.70 3.22 -2.37
N ASP A 65 29.27 3.91 -1.39
CA ASP A 65 28.93 5.30 -1.08
C ASP A 65 29.31 6.26 -2.23
N GLY A 66 30.28 5.88 -3.07
CA GLY A 66 30.72 6.62 -4.24
C GLY A 66 29.66 6.71 -5.33
N PHE A 67 28.94 5.60 -5.58
CA PHE A 67 27.84 5.55 -6.53
C PHE A 67 26.70 6.51 -6.16
N PHE A 68 26.26 6.51 -4.90
CA PHE A 68 25.19 7.40 -4.44
C PHE A 68 25.57 8.87 -4.51
N ARG A 69 26.84 9.18 -4.24
CA ARG A 69 27.35 10.55 -4.33
C ARG A 69 27.41 11.03 -5.78
N ALA A 70 27.93 10.22 -6.68
CA ALA A 70 27.94 10.53 -8.11
C ALA A 70 26.51 10.67 -8.67
N LEU A 71 25.61 9.77 -8.29
CA LEU A 71 24.20 9.84 -8.67
C LEU A 71 23.54 11.11 -8.14
N GLN A 72 23.84 11.52 -6.89
CA GLN A 72 23.33 12.75 -6.32
C GLN A 72 23.87 13.97 -7.06
N GLU A 73 25.17 14.00 -7.38
CA GLU A 73 25.80 15.11 -8.11
C GLU A 73 25.20 15.22 -9.53
N THR A 74 25.13 14.12 -10.29
CA THR A 74 24.54 14.11 -11.64
C THR A 74 23.04 14.44 -11.62
N CYS A 75 22.24 13.84 -10.73
CA CYS A 75 20.79 14.10 -10.69
C CYS A 75 20.44 15.49 -10.12
N ALA A 76 21.24 16.04 -9.20
CA ALA A 76 20.95 17.30 -8.54
C ALA A 76 21.45 18.52 -9.32
N GLU A 77 22.57 18.40 -10.05
CA GLU A 77 23.20 19.55 -10.71
C GLU A 77 22.81 19.67 -12.19
N ASP A 78 22.43 18.59 -12.86
CA ASP A 78 22.07 18.62 -14.28
C ASP A 78 20.66 19.23 -14.51
N VAL A 79 20.65 20.49 -14.97
CA VAL A 79 19.43 21.24 -15.33
C VAL A 79 18.62 20.52 -16.43
N THR A 80 19.31 19.87 -17.37
CA THR A 80 18.69 19.12 -18.47
C THR A 80 17.80 17.98 -17.97
N PHE A 81 18.22 17.29 -16.91
CA PHE A 81 17.49 16.17 -16.32
C PHE A 81 16.22 16.66 -15.59
N LYS A 82 16.31 17.77 -14.85
CA LYS A 82 15.15 18.38 -14.19
C LYS A 82 14.07 18.80 -15.19
N ASP A 83 14.48 19.36 -16.32
CA ASP A 83 13.56 19.77 -17.38
C ASP A 83 12.91 18.56 -18.05
N GLN A 84 13.67 17.49 -18.32
CA GLN A 84 13.14 16.23 -18.86
C GLN A 84 12.11 15.60 -17.90
N PHE A 85 12.45 15.51 -16.61
CA PHE A 85 11.54 14.98 -15.59
C PHE A 85 10.27 15.81 -15.46
N SER A 86 10.38 17.14 -15.51
CA SER A 86 9.23 18.03 -15.43
C SER A 86 8.29 17.82 -16.63
N LYS A 87 8.84 17.65 -17.83
CA LYS A 87 8.08 17.32 -19.03
C LYS A 87 7.40 15.95 -18.93
N GLU A 88 8.12 14.90 -18.52
CA GLU A 88 7.51 13.58 -18.31
C GLU A 88 6.39 13.65 -17.27
N LYS A 89 6.58 14.41 -16.19
CA LYS A 89 5.56 14.61 -15.17
C LYS A 89 4.31 15.28 -15.74
N GLU A 90 4.46 16.33 -16.54
CA GLU A 90 3.35 17.00 -17.23
C GLU A 90 2.62 16.05 -18.18
N GLU A 91 3.34 15.28 -18.99
CA GLU A 91 2.77 14.27 -19.89
C GLU A 91 1.93 13.23 -19.13
N VAL A 92 2.45 12.71 -18.01
CA VAL A 92 1.72 11.76 -17.16
C VAL A 92 0.49 12.41 -16.50
N VAL A 93 0.58 13.68 -16.09
CA VAL A 93 -0.56 14.43 -15.55
C VAL A 93 -1.68 14.50 -16.61
N ASP A 94 -1.33 14.86 -17.84
CA ASP A 94 -2.29 15.01 -18.94
C ASP A 94 -2.90 13.66 -19.37
N GLU A 95 -2.11 12.59 -19.35
CA GLU A 95 -2.59 11.23 -19.63
C GLU A 95 -3.59 10.72 -18.57
N GLU A 96 -3.29 10.95 -17.29
CA GLU A 96 -4.13 10.51 -16.17
C GLU A 96 -5.31 11.45 -15.89
N ALA A 97 -5.26 12.68 -16.41
CA ALA A 97 -6.33 13.65 -16.23
C ALA A 97 -7.66 13.07 -16.74
N PRO A 98 -8.73 13.12 -15.94
CA PRO A 98 -10.03 12.67 -16.40
C PRO A 98 -10.45 13.53 -17.60
N LYS A 99 -10.83 12.87 -18.69
CA LYS A 99 -11.23 13.54 -19.94
C LYS A 99 -12.69 13.99 -19.85
N ASP A 100 -12.96 15.15 -20.44
CA ASP A 100 -14.32 15.67 -20.56
C ASP A 100 -15.20 14.70 -21.35
N ILE A 101 -16.40 14.44 -20.85
CA ILE A 101 -17.34 13.52 -21.49
C ILE A 101 -18.31 14.35 -22.33
N ASP A 102 -18.18 14.25 -23.64
CA ASP A 102 -19.10 14.87 -24.58
C ASP A 102 -20.34 13.99 -24.79
N THR A 103 -21.48 14.41 -24.25
CA THR A 103 -22.77 13.71 -24.41
C THR A 103 -23.58 14.30 -25.58
N PHE A 104 -22.96 15.12 -26.44
CA PHE A 104 -23.64 15.70 -27.59
C PHE A 104 -23.93 14.65 -28.66
N LEU A 105 -25.21 14.27 -28.76
CA LEU A 105 -25.73 13.54 -29.90
C LEU A 105 -26.23 14.55 -30.95
N PRO A 106 -25.74 14.50 -32.21
CA PRO A 106 -26.29 15.30 -33.29
C PRO A 106 -27.73 14.85 -33.57
N GLY A 107 -28.67 15.82 -33.60
CA GLY A 107 -30.06 15.54 -33.92
C GLY A 107 -30.34 15.55 -35.43
N TRP A 108 -31.59 15.26 -35.81
CA TRP A 108 -32.07 15.37 -37.20
C TRP A 108 -31.85 16.78 -37.82
N ASN A 109 -31.77 17.82 -36.98
CA ASN A 109 -31.52 19.19 -37.40
C ASN A 109 -30.05 19.50 -37.79
N ALA A 110 -29.12 18.56 -37.61
CA ALA A 110 -27.71 18.74 -37.99
C ALA A 110 -27.46 18.64 -39.51
N TRP A 111 -28.46 18.25 -40.30
CA TRP A 111 -28.40 18.23 -41.77
C TRP A 111 -28.72 19.57 -42.42
N THR A 112 -28.99 20.60 -41.62
CA THR A 112 -29.24 21.94 -42.15
C THR A 112 -27.95 22.45 -42.78
N GLY A 113 -28.03 22.94 -44.03
CA GLY A 113 -26.89 23.23 -44.90
C GLY A 113 -25.82 24.19 -44.33
N PRO A 114 -24.72 24.41 -45.08
CA PRO A 114 -23.55 25.15 -44.62
C PRO A 114 -23.91 26.54 -44.06
N GLY A 115 -23.36 26.88 -42.89
CA GLY A 115 -23.58 28.15 -42.18
C GLY A 115 -24.16 28.05 -40.76
N LEU A 116 -24.52 26.85 -40.29
CA LEU A 116 -25.05 26.61 -38.93
C LEU A 116 -24.05 25.95 -37.96
N GLU A 117 -22.85 25.62 -38.43
CA GLU A 117 -21.81 24.90 -37.69
C GLU A 117 -21.46 25.57 -36.35
N ALA A 118 -21.31 26.90 -36.33
CA ALA A 118 -21.00 27.64 -35.11
C ALA A 118 -22.08 27.47 -34.02
N LYS A 119 -23.37 27.46 -34.40
CA LYS A 119 -24.48 27.28 -33.46
C LYS A 119 -24.55 25.85 -32.93
N ASP A 120 -24.20 24.87 -33.76
CA ASP A 120 -24.16 23.47 -33.36
C ASP A 120 -22.94 23.19 -32.47
N GLU A 121 -21.80 23.83 -32.70
CA GLU A 121 -20.67 23.81 -31.78
C GLU A 121 -21.01 24.40 -30.41
N GLU A 122 -21.74 25.52 -30.36
CA GLU A 122 -22.22 26.08 -29.09
C GLU A 122 -23.15 25.11 -28.35
N ARG A 123 -24.04 24.41 -29.09
CA ARG A 123 -24.91 23.38 -28.50
C ARG A 123 -24.11 22.20 -27.98
N ARG A 124 -23.05 21.80 -28.70
CA ARG A 124 -22.12 20.76 -28.29
C ARG A 124 -21.39 21.14 -27.01
N LYS A 125 -20.77 22.33 -26.96
CA LYS A 125 -20.06 22.86 -25.77
C LYS A 125 -20.93 22.88 -24.52
N ARG A 126 -22.23 23.20 -24.65
CA ARG A 126 -23.19 23.17 -23.53
C ARG A 126 -23.51 21.76 -22.99
N ARG A 127 -23.24 20.70 -23.76
CA ARG A 127 -23.48 19.30 -23.39
C ARG A 127 -22.21 18.55 -22.98
N ILE A 128 -21.05 19.22 -23.02
CA ILE A 128 -19.82 18.68 -22.48
C ILE A 128 -19.92 18.72 -20.96
N ILE A 129 -19.79 17.54 -20.33
CA ILE A 129 -19.69 17.43 -18.88
C ILE A 129 -18.21 17.59 -18.53
N PRO A 130 -17.81 18.68 -17.87
CA PRO A 130 -16.42 18.90 -17.52
C PRO A 130 -15.97 17.86 -16.50
N ALA A 131 -14.77 17.34 -16.71
CA ALA A 131 -14.17 16.37 -15.81
C ALA A 131 -13.88 17.00 -14.43
N PRO A 132 -14.05 16.24 -13.33
CA PRO A 132 -13.74 16.74 -12.00
C PRO A 132 -12.23 17.00 -11.87
N LYS A 133 -11.86 18.20 -11.40
CA LYS A 133 -10.46 18.54 -11.09
C LYS A 133 -10.05 17.85 -9.79
N VAL A 134 -9.48 16.65 -9.92
CA VAL A 134 -8.94 15.89 -8.77
C VAL A 134 -7.50 16.34 -8.52
N LYS A 135 -7.22 16.77 -7.28
CA LYS A 135 -5.84 17.03 -6.86
C LYS A 135 -5.07 15.71 -6.78
N ARG A 136 -3.94 15.63 -7.48
CA ARG A 136 -3.02 14.49 -7.36
C ARG A 136 -2.24 14.57 -6.05
N GLU A 137 -1.75 13.42 -5.58
CA GLU A 137 -0.98 13.33 -4.32
C GLU A 137 0.46 13.82 -4.48
N ASP A 138 0.98 13.78 -5.70
CA ASP A 138 2.34 14.21 -6.04
C ASP A 138 2.40 15.66 -6.51
N SER A 139 1.30 16.43 -6.42
CA SER A 139 1.28 17.84 -6.86
C SER A 139 2.22 18.73 -6.06
N GLU A 140 2.44 18.42 -4.79
CA GLU A 140 3.33 19.17 -3.89
C GLU A 140 4.79 18.68 -3.98
N LYS A 141 5.06 17.56 -4.67
CA LYS A 141 6.38 16.91 -4.71
C LYS A 141 7.05 17.16 -6.06
N SER A 142 8.16 17.90 -6.09
CA SER A 142 8.88 18.22 -7.35
C SER A 142 9.60 17.03 -7.99
N HIS A 143 10.11 16.10 -7.18
CA HIS A 143 11.02 15.03 -7.63
C HIS A 143 10.37 13.64 -7.70
N VAL A 144 9.04 13.56 -7.60
CA VAL A 144 8.32 12.27 -7.55
C VAL A 144 7.15 12.32 -8.53
N ILE A 145 7.02 11.26 -9.33
CA ILE A 145 5.85 10.99 -10.17
C ILE A 145 5.16 9.76 -9.59
N ILE A 146 3.90 9.90 -9.16
CA ILE A 146 3.09 8.77 -8.65
C ILE A 146 2.05 8.41 -9.70
N LYS A 147 2.24 7.27 -10.39
CA LYS A 147 1.27 6.76 -11.38
C LYS A 147 0.11 6.07 -10.66
N ARG A 148 -1.14 6.48 -10.91
CA ARG A 148 -2.36 5.93 -10.25
C ARG A 148 -3.12 4.97 -11.17
N ARG A 149 -2.41 4.14 -11.92
CA ARG A 149 -3.01 3.13 -12.80
C ARG A 149 -3.44 1.91 -11.97
N VAL A 150 -4.63 1.38 -12.25
CA VAL A 150 -5.12 0.15 -11.61
C VAL A 150 -4.51 -1.05 -12.32
N ASN A 151 -3.70 -1.83 -11.61
CA ASN A 151 -3.15 -3.06 -12.14
C ASN A 151 -4.20 -4.17 -12.10
N ASN A 152 -4.61 -4.66 -13.28
CA ASN A 152 -5.64 -5.69 -13.39
C ASN A 152 -5.21 -7.05 -12.83
N ASP A 153 -3.91 -7.37 -12.88
CA ASP A 153 -3.38 -8.63 -12.36
C ASP A 153 -3.45 -8.66 -10.84
N PHE A 154 -2.99 -7.60 -10.18
CA PHE A 154 -3.11 -7.44 -8.72
C PHE A 154 -4.55 -7.42 -8.25
N LYS A 155 -5.46 -6.83 -9.04
CA LYS A 155 -6.89 -6.73 -8.70
C LYS A 155 -7.55 -8.10 -8.49
N GLN A 156 -7.04 -9.16 -9.12
CA GLN A 156 -7.57 -10.53 -8.95
C GLN A 156 -7.30 -11.08 -7.54
N HIS A 157 -6.20 -10.65 -6.93
CA HIS A 157 -5.77 -11.09 -5.60
C HIS A 157 -6.32 -10.20 -4.48
N LEU A 158 -6.92 -9.06 -4.80
CA LEU A 158 -7.54 -8.17 -3.83
C LEU A 158 -8.92 -8.67 -3.41
N VAL A 159 -9.28 -8.41 -2.15
CA VAL A 159 -10.59 -8.73 -1.60
C VAL A 159 -11.63 -7.74 -2.15
N LYS A 160 -12.70 -8.25 -2.76
CA LYS A 160 -13.75 -7.42 -3.38
C LYS A 160 -14.61 -6.67 -2.36
N SER A 161 -14.88 -7.28 -1.22
CA SER A 161 -15.74 -6.75 -0.16
C SER A 161 -15.30 -7.29 1.20
N ILE A 162 -15.45 -6.48 2.24
CA ILE A 162 -15.07 -6.86 3.60
C ILE A 162 -15.86 -8.11 4.03
N PRO A 163 -15.19 -9.17 4.51
CA PRO A 163 -15.86 -10.37 4.97
C PRO A 163 -16.48 -10.17 6.37
N PHE A 164 -17.61 -10.82 6.62
CA PHE A 164 -18.17 -10.97 7.97
C PHE A 164 -17.15 -11.71 8.87
N PRO A 165 -16.90 -11.30 10.12
CA PRO A 165 -17.65 -10.38 10.98
C PRO A 165 -17.13 -8.92 11.02
N TYR A 166 -16.24 -8.53 10.10
CA TYR A 166 -15.62 -7.21 10.12
C TYR A 166 -16.52 -6.14 9.48
N ASN A 167 -16.45 -4.92 10.01
CA ASN A 167 -17.21 -3.78 9.50
C ASN A 167 -16.34 -2.76 8.77
N THR A 168 -15.06 -2.65 9.12
CA THR A 168 -14.13 -1.70 8.51
C THR A 168 -12.98 -2.42 7.80
N PRO A 169 -12.42 -1.85 6.72
CA PRO A 169 -11.29 -2.47 6.03
C PRO A 169 -10.05 -2.51 6.94
N GLU A 170 -9.86 -1.47 7.74
CA GLU A 170 -8.75 -1.38 8.71
C GLU A 170 -8.77 -2.55 9.70
N GLN A 171 -9.94 -2.99 10.17
CA GLN A 171 -10.06 -4.14 11.07
C GLN A 171 -9.66 -5.45 10.39
N PHE A 172 -10.11 -5.62 9.15
CA PHE A 172 -9.80 -6.81 8.37
C PHE A 172 -8.31 -6.87 8.02
N GLU A 173 -7.74 -5.77 7.53
CA GLU A 173 -6.32 -5.65 7.20
C GLU A 173 -5.43 -5.88 8.42
N ALA A 174 -5.76 -5.29 9.57
CA ALA A 174 -5.02 -5.51 10.81
C ALA A 174 -5.06 -6.99 11.25
N PHE A 175 -6.18 -7.69 11.00
CA PHE A 175 -6.30 -9.11 11.33
C PHE A 175 -5.45 -9.99 10.41
N ILE A 176 -5.45 -9.74 9.10
CA ILE A 176 -4.67 -10.55 8.13
C ILE A 176 -3.19 -10.16 8.06
N ALA A 177 -2.80 -9.03 8.65
CA ALA A 177 -1.42 -8.54 8.64
C ALA A 177 -0.44 -9.52 9.32
N GLN A 178 -0.93 -10.41 10.20
CA GLN A 178 -0.10 -11.39 10.88
C GLN A 178 0.04 -12.69 10.07
N PRO A 179 1.26 -13.13 9.72
CA PRO A 179 1.46 -14.40 9.03
C PRO A 179 1.21 -15.58 9.97
N ILE A 180 0.61 -16.65 9.44
CA ILE A 180 0.35 -17.90 10.18
C ILE A 180 1.47 -18.93 9.92
N SER A 181 2.33 -18.70 8.94
CA SER A 181 3.38 -19.62 8.48
C SER A 181 4.49 -19.86 9.50
N ARG A 182 5.03 -21.09 9.53
CA ARG A 182 6.11 -21.52 10.43
C ARG A 182 7.42 -20.74 10.26
N GLU A 183 7.74 -20.28 9.05
CA GLU A 183 8.99 -19.55 8.77
C GLU A 183 9.01 -18.14 9.40
N TRP A 184 7.84 -17.56 9.65
CA TRP A 184 7.69 -16.17 10.10
C TRP A 184 7.35 -16.04 11.59
N VAL A 185 7.03 -17.17 12.25
CA VAL A 185 6.48 -17.21 13.61
C VAL A 185 7.17 -18.32 14.40
N THR A 186 7.34 -18.15 15.72
CA THR A 186 7.93 -19.19 16.57
C THR A 186 7.10 -20.46 16.57
N GLU A 187 7.73 -21.61 16.83
CA GLU A 187 7.03 -22.90 16.78
C GLU A 187 5.85 -22.99 17.75
N GLU A 188 5.96 -22.37 18.92
CA GLU A 188 4.89 -22.33 19.91
C GLU A 188 3.68 -21.55 19.40
N MET A 189 3.91 -20.34 18.87
CA MET A 189 2.85 -19.49 18.31
C MET A 189 2.21 -20.11 17.06
N HIS A 190 2.99 -20.79 16.22
CA HIS A 190 2.45 -21.53 15.08
C HIS A 190 1.51 -22.66 15.54
N LYS A 191 1.90 -23.42 16.57
CA LYS A 191 1.04 -24.45 17.18
C LYS A 191 -0.23 -23.85 17.77
N GLU A 192 -0.16 -22.64 18.33
CA GLU A 192 -1.34 -21.94 18.84
C GLU A 192 -2.28 -21.44 17.72
N PHE A 193 -1.76 -20.84 16.65
CA PHE A 193 -2.58 -20.34 15.53
C PHE A 193 -3.24 -21.45 14.72
N THR A 194 -2.56 -22.59 14.57
CA THR A 194 -3.09 -23.74 13.82
C THR A 194 -3.96 -24.65 14.68
N ARG A 195 -4.07 -24.41 15.99
CA ARG A 195 -4.90 -25.22 16.88
C ARG A 195 -6.39 -25.03 16.53
N PRO A 196 -7.13 -26.10 16.19
CA PRO A 196 -8.54 -25.99 15.89
C PRO A 196 -9.34 -25.66 17.16
N LYS A 197 -10.46 -24.95 16.99
CA LYS A 197 -11.34 -24.56 18.10
C LYS A 197 -11.91 -25.76 18.87
N VAL A 198 -12.15 -26.87 18.19
CA VAL A 198 -12.67 -28.11 18.78
C VAL A 198 -11.73 -29.25 18.46
N THR A 199 -11.21 -29.90 19.49
CA THR A 199 -10.41 -31.12 19.38
C THR A 199 -11.17 -32.29 19.99
N VAL A 200 -11.27 -33.40 19.25
CA VAL A 200 -11.92 -34.63 19.70
C VAL A 200 -10.88 -35.73 19.81
N GLN A 201 -10.95 -36.53 20.88
CA GLN A 201 -10.08 -37.69 21.02
C GLN A 201 -10.67 -38.88 20.25
N ALA A 202 -9.87 -39.48 19.37
CA ALA A 202 -10.26 -40.66 18.62
C ALA A 202 -10.60 -41.83 19.57
N GLY A 203 -11.64 -42.59 19.24
CA GLY A 203 -12.05 -43.77 20.03
C GLY A 203 -12.82 -43.47 21.32
N ARG A 204 -13.12 -42.20 21.64
CA ARG A 204 -13.90 -41.84 22.83
C ARG A 204 -15.32 -41.43 22.46
N ILE A 205 -16.32 -42.08 23.09
CA ILE A 205 -17.73 -41.68 22.95
C ILE A 205 -17.93 -40.29 23.58
N ILE A 206 -18.44 -39.35 22.80
CA ILE A 206 -18.80 -38.00 23.25
C ILE A 206 -20.15 -38.07 23.94
N LYS A 207 -20.16 -37.89 25.27
CA LYS A 207 -21.40 -37.80 26.04
C LYS A 207 -21.96 -36.37 25.99
N PRO A 208 -23.29 -36.19 26.07
CA PRO A 208 -23.87 -34.87 26.18
C PRO A 208 -23.33 -34.16 27.43
N ILE A 209 -23.29 -32.83 27.38
CA ILE A 209 -22.86 -32.03 28.52
C ILE A 209 -23.82 -32.21 29.69
N ALA A 210 -23.28 -32.48 30.88
CA ALA A 210 -24.09 -32.54 32.09
C ALA A 210 -24.49 -31.11 32.53
N GLN A 211 -25.67 -30.95 33.14
CA GLN A 211 -26.14 -29.64 33.63
C GLN A 211 -25.13 -28.94 34.55
N SER A 212 -24.39 -29.67 35.38
CA SER A 212 -23.35 -29.11 36.26
C SER A 212 -22.12 -28.58 35.51
N ALA A 213 -21.82 -29.12 34.33
CA ALA A 213 -20.67 -28.72 33.51
C ALA A 213 -21.01 -27.56 32.54
N ALA A 214 -22.29 -27.41 32.17
CA ALA A 214 -22.74 -26.40 31.21
C ALA A 214 -22.65 -24.94 31.71
N ILE A 215 -22.45 -24.72 33.01
CA ILE A 215 -22.54 -23.40 33.64
C ILE A 215 -21.16 -22.71 33.75
N LEU A 216 -20.07 -23.45 33.63
CA LEU A 216 -18.72 -22.92 33.86
C LEU A 216 -18.11 -22.40 32.57
N ARG A 217 -17.64 -21.15 32.60
CA ARG A 217 -16.82 -20.60 31.50
C ARG A 217 -15.48 -21.34 31.49
N ASP A 218 -14.82 -21.41 30.34
CA ASP A 218 -13.56 -22.17 30.19
C ASP A 218 -12.50 -21.82 31.26
N LYS A 219 -12.44 -20.55 31.68
CA LYS A 219 -11.57 -20.06 32.76
C LYS A 219 -11.85 -20.71 34.13
N ASP A 220 -13.08 -21.10 34.40
CA ASP A 220 -13.49 -21.73 35.65
C ASP A 220 -13.18 -23.24 35.65
N VAL A 221 -13.22 -23.88 34.48
CA VAL A 221 -12.78 -25.28 34.31
C VAL A 221 -11.27 -25.41 34.56
N GLU A 222 -10.46 -24.48 34.04
CA GLU A 222 -9.02 -24.44 34.29
C GLU A 222 -8.66 -24.24 35.76
N ARG A 223 -9.41 -23.37 36.47
CA ARG A 223 -9.24 -23.14 37.92
C ARG A 223 -9.52 -24.42 38.72
N LEU A 224 -10.57 -25.16 38.37
CA LEU A 224 -10.92 -26.42 39.04
C LEU A 224 -9.89 -27.53 38.76
N ALA A 225 -9.35 -27.59 37.55
CA ALA A 225 -8.32 -28.55 37.19
C ALA A 225 -6.99 -28.30 37.93
N LYS A 226 -6.57 -27.04 38.09
CA LYS A 226 -5.37 -26.68 38.87
C LYS A 226 -5.53 -27.01 40.35
N LYS A 227 -6.69 -26.67 40.93
CA LYS A 227 -6.98 -26.91 42.36
C LYS A 227 -6.96 -28.39 42.76
N LYS A 228 -7.15 -29.30 41.80
CA LYS A 228 -7.13 -30.76 42.03
C LYS A 228 -5.73 -31.37 41.97
N LYS A 229 -4.71 -30.61 41.56
CA LYS A 229 -3.31 -31.05 41.42
C LYS A 229 -2.47 -30.77 42.67
N ASP A 230 -2.96 -29.89 43.54
CA ASP A 230 -2.30 -29.44 44.78
C ASP A 230 -2.77 -30.22 46.03
N VAL A 231 -3.41 -31.38 45.84
CA VAL A 231 -3.83 -32.33 46.89
C VAL A 231 -3.32 -33.71 46.50
#